data_AF-A0A9P8JUF9-F1
#
_entry.id   AF-A0A9P8JUF9-F1
#
_cell.length_a   1.000
_cell.length_b   1.000
_cell.length_c   1.000
_cell.angle_alpha   90.00
_cell.angle_beta   90.00
_cell.angle_gamma   90.00
#
_symmetry.space_group_name_H-M   'P 1'
#
loop_
_entity.id
_entity.type
_entity.pdbx_description
1 polymer ?
#
loop_
_entity_poly.entity_id
_entity_poly.type
_entity_poly.pdbx_seq_one_letter_code
_entity_poly.pdbx_strand_id
1 'polypeptide(L)'
;MMCKAEANGKGELDCLKEGRKVTRCAASVLSDIDKHCLEEFRKHWSCLDNNNQQLWQCRRYERPLNKCVFDNLKLEKTIPGTPANEIPVHERKRQTYAHHKTLT
;
A
#
# COMPACT_ATOMS: atom_id res chain seq x y z
N MET A 1 2.47 4.51 -17.44
CA MET A 1 2.63 5.98 -17.34
C MET A 1 2.39 6.58 -18.72
N MET A 2 1.45 7.52 -18.86
CA MET A 2 0.96 8.05 -20.15
C MET A 2 2.10 8.60 -21.03
N CYS A 3 2.96 9.47 -20.49
CA CYS A 3 4.10 10.01 -21.23
C CYS A 3 5.03 8.92 -21.80
N LYS A 4 5.26 7.83 -21.05
CA LYS A 4 6.16 6.74 -21.47
C LYS A 4 5.53 5.91 -22.59
N ALA A 5 4.20 5.78 -22.61
CA ALA A 5 3.48 5.09 -23.68
C ALA A 5 3.46 5.92 -24.98
N GLU A 6 3.33 7.24 -24.87
CA GLU A 6 3.28 8.17 -26.00
C GLU A 6 4.68 8.46 -26.59
N ALA A 7 5.75 8.22 -25.83
CA ALA A 7 7.13 8.53 -26.22
C ALA A 7 7.74 7.57 -27.28
N ASN A 8 6.98 6.61 -27.83
CA ASN A 8 7.41 5.72 -28.92
C ASN A 8 8.81 5.09 -28.72
N GLY A 9 9.08 4.58 -27.51
CA GLY A 9 10.37 3.96 -27.15
C GLY A 9 11.45 4.91 -26.64
N LYS A 10 11.15 6.20 -26.47
CA LYS A 10 12.08 7.21 -25.92
C LYS A 10 11.74 7.68 -24.51
N GLY A 11 10.83 6.97 -23.82
CA GLY A 11 10.30 7.40 -22.53
C GLY A 11 11.35 7.58 -21.44
N GLU A 12 12.47 6.85 -21.51
CA GLU A 12 13.60 6.96 -20.59
C GLU A 12 14.27 8.34 -20.62
N LEU A 13 14.28 9.00 -21.79
CA LEU A 13 14.85 10.33 -21.98
C LEU A 13 13.77 11.41 -21.86
N ASP A 14 12.63 11.18 -22.50
CA ASP A 14 11.59 12.20 -22.67
C ASP A 14 10.79 12.45 -21.39
N CYS A 15 10.69 11.46 -20.48
CA CYS A 15 9.88 11.56 -19.25
C CYS A 15 10.69 11.88 -17.97
N LEU A 16 11.95 12.31 -18.05
CA LEU A 16 12.75 12.56 -16.84
C LEU A 16 12.14 13.61 -15.91
N LYS A 17 11.44 14.60 -16.47
CA LYS A 17 10.76 15.65 -15.70
C LYS A 17 9.57 15.07 -14.91
N GLU A 18 8.78 14.23 -15.53
CA GLU A 18 7.62 13.53 -14.95
C GLU A 18 8.09 12.54 -13.90
N GLY A 19 9.15 11.78 -14.19
CA GLY A 19 9.81 10.88 -13.24
C GLY A 19 10.20 11.60 -11.95
N ARG A 20 10.87 12.76 -12.05
CA ARG A 20 11.21 13.58 -10.87
C ARG A 20 9.98 14.01 -10.05
N LYS A 21 8.87 14.36 -10.70
CA LYS A 21 7.63 14.73 -10.01
C LYS A 21 7.05 13.54 -9.23
N VAL A 22 6.99 12.37 -9.86
CA VAL A 22 6.50 11.13 -9.23
C VAL A 22 7.37 10.75 -8.03
N THR A 23 8.70 10.75 -8.19
CA THR A 23 9.62 10.41 -7.10
C THR A 23 9.49 11.38 -5.92
N ARG A 24 9.38 12.69 -6.18
CA ARG A 24 9.20 13.69 -5.10
C ARG A 24 7.89 13.48 -4.35
N CYS A 25 6.80 13.17 -5.06
CA CYS A 25 5.51 12.89 -4.45
C CYS A 25 5.55 11.61 -3.59
N ALA A 26 6.18 10.53 -4.07
CA ALA A 26 6.34 9.31 -3.28
C ALA A 26 7.19 9.57 -2.02
N ALA A 27 8.29 10.31 -2.15
CA ALA A 27 9.16 10.66 -1.03
C ALA A 27 8.46 11.52 0.03
N SER A 28 7.58 12.45 -0.38
CA SER A 28 6.81 13.25 0.57
C SER A 28 5.82 12.38 1.36
N VAL A 29 5.13 11.44 0.72
CA VAL A 29 4.23 10.50 1.40
C VAL A 29 4.98 9.66 2.44
N LEU A 30 6.15 9.11 2.08
CA LEU A 30 6.98 8.35 3.02
C LEU A 30 7.45 9.22 4.20
N SER A 31 7.86 10.46 3.93
CA SER A 31 8.27 11.39 4.98
C SER A 31 7.15 11.70 5.96
N ASP A 32 5.91 11.78 5.49
CA ASP A 32 4.76 12.05 6.35
C ASP A 32 4.30 10.79 7.11
N ILE A 33 4.41 9.61 6.51
CA ILE A 33 4.24 8.33 7.23
C ILE A 33 5.27 8.19 8.35
N ASP A 34 6.53 8.54 8.10
CA ASP A 34 7.60 8.48 9.11
C ASP A 34 7.36 9.45 10.28
N LYS A 35 6.71 10.60 10.03
CA LYS A 35 6.37 11.56 11.10
C LYS A 35 5.16 11.15 11.92
N HIS A 36 4.14 10.59 11.28
CA HIS A 36 2.82 10.43 11.90
C HIS A 36 2.47 8.99 12.27
N CYS A 37 2.99 7.99 11.54
CA CYS A 37 2.53 6.60 11.59
C CYS A 37 3.68 5.57 11.58
N LEU A 38 4.89 5.97 12.00
CA LEU A 38 6.10 5.14 11.89
C LEU A 38 5.99 3.81 12.64
N GLU A 39 5.35 3.80 13.81
CA GLU A 39 5.24 2.61 14.64
C GLU A 39 4.36 1.54 13.97
N GLU A 40 3.16 1.92 13.51
CA GLU A 40 2.24 1.07 12.78
C GLU A 40 2.84 0.62 11.45
N PHE A 41 3.53 1.53 10.76
CA PHE A 41 4.19 1.24 9.49
C PHE A 41 5.26 0.18 9.66
N ARG A 42 6.11 0.30 10.70
CA ARG A 42 7.13 -0.70 11.05
C ARG A 42 6.52 -2.05 11.38
N LYS A 43 5.50 -2.09 12.25
CA LYS A 43 4.80 -3.35 12.57
C LYS A 43 4.25 -4.03 11.32
N HIS A 44 3.69 -3.26 10.38
CA HIS A 44 3.14 -3.80 9.15
C HIS A 44 4.21 -4.35 8.21
N TRP A 45 5.23 -3.58 7.84
CA TRP A 45 6.24 -4.08 6.90
C TRP A 45 7.11 -5.18 7.53
N SER A 46 7.39 -5.15 8.83
CA SER A 46 8.11 -6.24 9.50
C SER A 46 7.31 -7.54 9.50
N CYS A 47 5.97 -7.48 9.59
CA CYS A 47 5.14 -8.66 9.36
C CYS A 47 5.30 -9.18 7.93
N LEU A 48 5.24 -8.30 6.92
CA LEU A 48 5.36 -8.69 5.52
C LEU A 48 6.69 -9.36 5.21
N ASP A 49 7.79 -8.82 5.77
CA ASP A 49 9.13 -9.37 5.58
C ASP A 49 9.25 -10.81 6.12
N ASN A 50 8.61 -11.09 7.25
CA ASN A 50 8.55 -12.43 7.84
C ASN A 50 7.57 -13.40 7.13
N ASN A 51 6.78 -12.92 6.16
CA ASN A 51 5.71 -13.69 5.53
C ASN A 51 5.79 -13.66 3.99
N ASN A 52 7.00 -13.60 3.43
CA ASN A 52 7.24 -13.59 1.98
C ASN A 52 6.43 -12.49 1.25
N GLN A 53 6.28 -11.34 1.89
CA GLN A 53 5.51 -10.18 1.38
C GLN A 53 4.03 -10.50 1.08
N GLN A 54 3.46 -11.54 1.70
CA GLN A 54 2.06 -11.92 1.53
C GLN A 54 1.12 -11.04 2.38
N LEU A 55 0.41 -10.11 1.73
CA LEU A 55 -0.48 -9.14 2.40
C LEU A 55 -1.57 -9.78 3.29
N TRP A 56 -2.08 -10.95 2.92
CA TRP A 56 -3.17 -11.62 3.67
C TRP A 56 -2.73 -12.12 5.05
N GLN A 57 -1.42 -12.30 5.28
CA GLN A 57 -0.87 -12.67 6.59
C GLN A 57 -0.87 -11.50 7.57
N CYS A 58 -0.83 -10.26 7.06
CA CYS A 58 -0.52 -9.07 7.84
C CYS A 58 -1.70 -8.10 8.03
N ARG A 59 -2.94 -8.51 7.69
CA ARG A 59 -4.15 -7.66 7.84
C ARG A 59 -4.36 -7.13 9.26
N ARG A 60 -3.90 -7.85 10.28
CA ARG A 60 -3.94 -7.41 11.69
C ARG A 60 -3.15 -6.12 11.91
N TYR A 61 -2.00 -5.97 11.25
CA TYR A 61 -1.12 -4.80 11.37
C TYR A 61 -1.45 -3.73 10.33
N GLU A 62 -2.01 -4.13 9.18
CA GLU A 62 -2.45 -3.21 8.14
C GLU A 62 -3.63 -2.32 8.59
N ARG A 63 -4.60 -2.86 9.34
CA ARG A 63 -5.78 -2.07 9.78
C ARG A 63 -5.39 -0.87 10.67
N PRO A 64 -4.56 -1.02 11.71
CA PRO A 64 -4.04 0.13 12.46
C PRO A 64 -3.28 1.12 11.59
N LEU A 65 -2.44 0.65 10.66
CA LEU A 65 -1.72 1.52 9.74
C LEU A 65 -2.67 2.34 8.86
N ASN A 66 -3.65 1.67 8.23
CA ASN A 66 -4.66 2.34 7.39
C ASN A 66 -5.43 3.39 8.19
N LYS A 67 -5.79 3.09 9.45
CA LYS A 67 -6.46 4.04 10.34
C LYS A 67 -5.56 5.25 10.63
N CYS A 68 -4.30 5.05 11.02
CA CYS A 68 -3.38 6.16 11.28
C CYS A 68 -3.19 7.06 10.06
N VAL A 69 -3.00 6.45 8.88
CA VAL A 69 -2.81 7.17 7.61
C VAL A 69 -4.07 7.93 7.23
N PHE A 70 -5.27 7.37 7.41
CA PHE A 70 -6.52 8.09 7.17
C PHE A 70 -6.70 9.26 8.16
N ASP A 71 -6.46 9.02 9.45
CA ASP A 71 -6.68 10.03 10.49
C ASP A 71 -5.73 11.23 10.32
N ASN A 72 -4.46 11.01 9.97
CA ASN A 72 -3.44 12.07 9.87
C ASN A 72 -3.23 12.62 8.45
N LEU A 73 -3.25 11.76 7.42
CA LEU A 73 -2.90 12.13 6.04
C LEU A 73 -4.12 12.19 5.11
N LYS A 74 -5.30 11.74 5.57
CA LYS A 74 -6.53 11.68 4.76
C LYS A 74 -6.38 10.86 3.48
N LEU A 75 -5.49 9.88 3.50
CA LEU A 75 -5.32 8.90 2.43
C LEU A 75 -6.04 7.61 2.79
N GLU A 76 -6.88 7.12 1.89
CA GLU A 76 -7.65 5.90 2.07
C GLU A 76 -7.22 4.83 1.07
N LYS A 77 -7.11 3.59 1.56
CA LYS A 77 -6.83 2.43 0.70
C LYS A 77 -8.12 1.97 0.04
N THR A 78 -8.25 2.19 -1.26
CA THR A 78 -9.37 1.67 -2.06
C THR A 78 -8.86 0.73 -3.14
N ILE A 79 -9.65 -0.30 -3.46
CA ILE A 79 -9.36 -1.21 -4.58
C ILE A 79 -10.29 -0.81 -5.73
N PRO A 80 -9.79 -0.14 -6.79
CA PRO A 80 -10.62 0.23 -7.92
C PRO A 80 -11.19 -1.01 -8.61
N GLY A 81 -12.43 -0.94 -9.07
CA GLY A 81 -13.10 -2.05 -9.75
C GLY A 81 -13.67 -3.13 -8.82
N THR A 82 -13.67 -2.94 -7.50
CA THR A 82 -14.40 -3.85 -6.59
C THR A 82 -15.91 -3.77 -6.89
N PRO A 83 -16.62 -4.89 -7.13
CA PRO A 83 -18.06 -4.89 -7.33
C PRO A 83 -18.80 -4.29 -6.12
N ALA A 84 -19.85 -3.50 -6.37
CA ALA A 84 -20.58 -2.79 -5.30
C ALA A 84 -21.25 -3.71 -4.27
N ASN A 85 -21.52 -4.96 -4.65
CA ASN A 85 -22.09 -6.00 -3.79
C ASN A 85 -21.03 -6.84 -3.06
N GLU A 86 -19.74 -6.54 -3.23
CA GLU A 86 -18.64 -7.30 -2.63
C GLU A 86 -17.82 -6.48 -1.64
N ILE A 87 -17.40 -7.16 -0.56
CA ILE A 87 -16.48 -6.57 0.43
C ILE A 87 -15.05 -6.67 -0.12
N PRO A 88 -14.30 -5.55 -0.19
CA PRO A 88 -12.90 -5.55 -0.59
C PRO A 88 -12.07 -6.56 0.20
N VAL A 89 -11.16 -7.27 -0.47
CA VAL A 89 -10.41 -8.40 0.13
C VAL A 89 -9.68 -8.05 1.43
N HIS A 90 -9.18 -6.82 1.54
CA HIS A 90 -8.44 -6.33 2.70
C HIS A 90 -9.33 -5.99 3.90
N GLU A 91 -10.64 -5.84 3.69
CA GLU A 91 -11.64 -5.56 4.74
C GLU A 91 -12.34 -6.83 5.23
N ARG A 92 -12.28 -7.93 4.46
CA ARG A 92 -12.89 -9.21 4.84
C ARG A 92 -12.44 -9.65 6.25
N LYS A 93 -13.40 -10.07 7.07
CA LYS A 93 -13.17 -10.47 8.48
C LYS A 93 -12.17 -11.63 8.59
N ARG A 94 -12.29 -12.64 7.72
CA ARG A 94 -11.40 -13.80 7.65
C ARG A 94 -10.65 -13.81 6.33
N GLN A 95 -9.35 -14.08 6.39
CA GLN A 95 -8.48 -14.23 5.23
C GLN A 95 -8.28 -15.72 4.94
N THR A 96 -8.73 -16.18 3.77
CA THR A 96 -8.74 -17.61 3.41
C THR A 96 -7.35 -18.24 3.37
N TYR A 97 -6.36 -17.49 2.87
CA TYR A 97 -4.98 -17.97 2.70
C TYR A 97 -4.05 -17.66 3.88
N ALA A 98 -4.54 -16.97 4.92
CA ALA A 98 -3.72 -16.66 6.08
C ALA A 98 -3.41 -17.92 6.90
N HIS A 99 -2.23 -17.95 7.50
CA HIS A 99 -1.86 -18.96 8.48
C HIS A 99 -2.73 -18.78 9.72
N HIS A 100 -3.69 -19.69 9.89
CA HIS A 100 -4.46 -19.79 11.12
C HIS A 100 -3.72 -20.78 12.02
N LYS A 101 -3.44 -20.40 13.26
CA LYS A 101 -3.02 -21.40 14.25
C LYS A 101 -4.18 -22.37 14.41
N THR A 102 -4.03 -23.60 13.94
CA THR A 102 -4.87 -24.71 14.39
C THR A 102 -4.66 -24.79 15.90
N LEU A 103 -5.75 -24.64 16.67
CA LEU A 103 -5.74 -24.88 18.10
C LEU A 103 -5.39 -26.37 18.30
N THR A 104 -4.12 -26.65 18.54
CA THR A 104 -3.62 -27.88 19.13
C THR A 104 -3.45 -27.66 20.62
#